data_AF-A0A0B8P0T0-F1
#
_entry.id   AF-A0A0B8P0T0-F1
#
_cell.length_a   1.000
_cell.length_b   1.000
_cell.length_c   1.000
_cell.angle_alpha   90.00
_cell.angle_beta   90.00
_cell.angle_gamma   90.00
#
_symmetry.space_group_name_H-M   'P 1'
#
loop_
_entity.id
_entity.type
_entity.pdbx_description
1 polymer ?
#
loop_
_entity_poly.entity_id
_entity_poly.type
_entity_poly.pdbx_seq_one_letter_code
_entity_poly.pdbx_strand_id
1 'polypeptide(L)'
;MISIGSPASFVVKNGAHTTLVSDKTMARIPGSLPGNVVNFPDEPNPFDETGHYFTESYMAENSPSKIKILNDLETQANELDNYGLEQEVLAWSSSLSWTGYNSDTLEETSIHLHVFEPDGNHIYPNNTFGLGRLNLDDEDNGGPVHYQQFCEDVVPGEYLVGLNYFEKPGDGECDDACFDPDRHWVDTNLSITMQTPIESQTFVDERRLLERVGLPGEEDPVLIYRVTLSELPEVGYSYSIEAIESNF
;
A
#
# COMPACT_ATOMS: atom_id res chain seq x y z
N MET A 1 -16.89 5.46 4.79
CA MET A 1 -16.05 6.58 4.28
C MET A 1 -16.22 7.79 5.20
N ILE A 2 -15.12 8.40 5.63
CA ILE A 2 -15.11 9.63 6.46
C ILE A 2 -14.56 10.76 5.60
N SER A 3 -15.24 11.91 5.62
CA SER A 3 -14.81 13.10 4.88
C SER A 3 -14.20 14.14 5.81
N ILE A 4 -13.02 14.66 5.50
CA ILE A 4 -12.32 15.63 6.34
C ILE A 4 -11.88 16.79 5.44
N GLY A 5 -12.25 18.02 5.80
CA GLY A 5 -11.85 19.22 5.06
C GLY A 5 -12.22 19.22 3.57
N SER A 6 -13.32 18.54 3.19
CA SER A 6 -13.69 18.37 1.78
C SER A 6 -14.50 19.55 1.23
N PRO A 7 -14.27 19.98 -0.04
CA PRO A 7 -15.06 20.99 -0.74
C PRO A 7 -16.52 20.56 -1.06
N ALA A 8 -16.93 19.37 -0.64
CA ALA A 8 -18.28 18.87 -0.88
C ALA A 8 -19.37 19.80 -0.32
N SER A 9 -20.47 19.91 -1.06
CA SER A 9 -21.64 20.71 -0.68
C SER A 9 -22.70 19.93 0.11
N PHE A 10 -22.56 18.61 0.19
CA PHE A 10 -23.43 17.71 0.94
C PHE A 10 -22.69 16.42 1.27
N VAL A 11 -23.24 15.67 2.24
CA VAL A 11 -22.76 14.32 2.54
C VAL A 11 -23.83 13.29 2.18
N VAL A 12 -23.44 12.30 1.38
CA VAL A 12 -24.30 11.18 1.00
C VAL A 12 -24.66 10.37 2.25
N LYS A 13 -25.93 10.02 2.42
CA LYS A 13 -26.43 9.13 3.49
C LYS A 13 -26.02 9.57 4.92
N ASN A 14 -25.89 10.88 5.17
CA ASN A 14 -25.44 11.42 6.47
C ASN A 14 -24.08 10.86 6.94
N GLY A 15 -23.17 10.56 6.00
CA GLY A 15 -21.84 10.07 6.34
C GLY A 15 -21.09 10.96 7.35
N ALA A 16 -20.20 10.33 8.11
CA ALA A 16 -19.32 11.04 9.03
C ALA A 16 -18.45 12.04 8.28
N HIS A 17 -18.47 13.29 8.73
CA HIS A 17 -17.66 14.35 8.15
C HIS A 17 -17.20 15.36 9.20
N THR A 18 -16.01 15.94 8.99
CA THR A 18 -15.41 16.94 9.87
C THR A 18 -14.92 18.12 9.03
N THR A 19 -15.41 19.31 9.36
CA THR A 19 -15.04 20.59 8.73
C THR A 19 -14.76 21.59 9.86
N LEU A 20 -13.63 22.31 9.79
CA LEU A 20 -13.30 23.29 10.82
C LEU A 20 -13.96 24.64 10.53
N VAL A 21 -14.51 25.27 11.56
CA VAL A 21 -15.03 26.66 11.47
C VAL A 21 -13.90 27.64 11.15
N SER A 22 -12.67 27.34 11.58
CA SER A 22 -11.47 28.13 11.32
C SER A 22 -10.84 27.89 9.94
N ASP A 23 -11.37 26.95 9.15
CA ASP A 23 -10.81 26.62 7.83
C ASP A 23 -11.16 27.70 6.80
N LYS A 24 -10.21 28.59 6.56
CA LYS A 24 -10.34 29.74 5.66
C LYS A 24 -10.34 29.32 4.19
N THR A 25 -9.73 28.19 3.86
CA THR A 25 -9.74 27.66 2.48
C THR A 25 -11.15 27.21 2.15
N MET A 26 -11.74 26.39 3.03
CA MET A 26 -13.10 25.91 2.90
C MET A 26 -14.13 27.05 2.93
N ALA A 27 -13.96 28.03 3.81
CA ALA A 27 -14.85 29.20 3.87
C ALA A 27 -14.89 30.04 2.57
N ARG A 28 -13.90 29.89 1.68
CA ARG A 28 -13.82 30.60 0.39
C ARG A 28 -14.41 29.81 -0.77
N ILE A 29 -14.76 28.54 -0.58
CA ILE A 29 -15.32 27.69 -1.64
C ILE A 29 -16.85 27.84 -1.63
N PRO A 30 -17.46 28.45 -2.66
CA PRO A 30 -18.90 28.65 -2.67
C PRO A 30 -19.65 27.31 -2.67
N GLY A 31 -20.58 27.17 -1.73
CA GLY A 31 -21.44 26.01 -1.63
C GLY A 31 -20.84 24.83 -0.85
N SER A 32 -19.62 24.92 -0.33
CA SER A 32 -19.09 23.89 0.56
C SER A 32 -19.89 23.77 1.86
N LEU A 33 -19.80 22.62 2.52
CA LEU A 33 -20.38 22.43 3.83
C LEU A 33 -19.82 23.42 4.86
N PRO A 34 -20.66 23.92 5.79
CA PRO A 34 -20.18 24.80 6.86
C PRO A 34 -19.28 24.01 7.82
N GLY A 35 -18.37 24.73 8.50
CA GLY A 35 -17.58 24.18 9.59
C GLY A 35 -18.47 23.66 10.71
N ASN A 36 -18.24 22.43 11.16
CA ASN A 36 -18.99 21.74 12.21
C ASN A 36 -18.18 21.48 13.49
N VAL A 37 -16.88 21.79 13.49
CA VAL A 37 -16.00 21.70 14.66
C VAL A 37 -15.21 22.99 14.87
N VAL A 38 -15.05 23.37 16.13
CA VAL A 38 -14.19 24.48 16.57
C VAL A 38 -13.07 23.90 17.41
N ASN A 39 -11.82 24.01 16.94
CA ASN A 39 -10.67 23.52 17.70
C ASN A 39 -10.15 24.51 18.73
N PHE A 40 -10.08 25.78 18.31
CA PHE A 40 -9.50 26.86 19.10
C PHE A 40 -10.52 27.99 19.16
N PRO A 41 -11.43 27.99 20.14
CA PRO A 41 -12.50 28.98 20.22
C PRO A 41 -11.99 30.40 20.51
N ASP A 42 -10.87 30.49 21.23
CA ASP A 42 -10.36 31.76 21.77
C ASP A 42 -9.08 32.24 21.09
N GLU A 43 -8.42 31.40 20.28
CA GLU A 43 -7.11 31.71 19.67
C GLU A 43 -7.01 31.15 18.24
N PRO A 44 -6.33 31.82 17.31
CA PRO A 44 -6.02 31.25 16.00
C PRO A 44 -5.00 30.12 16.14
N ASN A 45 -5.07 29.09 15.28
CA ASN A 45 -4.06 28.04 15.22
C ASN A 45 -2.69 28.64 14.85
N PRO A 46 -1.68 28.62 15.75
CA PRO A 46 -0.40 29.25 15.50
C PRO A 46 0.47 28.49 14.49
N PHE A 47 0.12 27.25 14.18
CA PHE A 47 0.88 26.37 13.27
C PHE A 47 0.30 26.33 11.85
N ASP A 48 -0.93 26.80 11.67
CA ASP A 48 -1.60 26.86 10.37
C ASP A 48 -2.58 28.02 10.32
N GLU A 49 -2.15 29.11 9.70
CA GLU A 49 -2.97 30.31 9.53
C GLU A 49 -4.19 30.10 8.62
N THR A 50 -4.18 29.07 7.78
CA THR A 50 -5.29 28.75 6.87
C THR A 50 -6.36 27.90 7.54
N GLY A 51 -5.99 27.13 8.57
CA GLY A 51 -6.88 26.20 9.25
C GLY A 51 -7.22 24.95 8.43
N HIS A 52 -6.50 24.68 7.33
CA HIS A 52 -6.83 23.65 6.34
C HIS A 52 -5.87 22.45 6.33
N TYR A 53 -4.65 22.58 6.85
CA TYR A 53 -3.70 21.46 6.85
C TYR A 53 -4.21 20.32 7.74
N PHE A 54 -4.14 19.10 7.22
CA PHE A 54 -4.70 17.94 7.90
C PHE A 54 -4.03 17.71 9.26
N THR A 55 -2.70 17.68 9.31
CA THR A 55 -1.96 17.38 10.54
C THR A 55 -2.04 18.52 11.54
N GLU A 56 -1.76 19.75 11.08
CA GLU A 56 -1.60 20.94 11.92
C GLU A 56 -2.94 21.50 12.40
N SER A 57 -4.03 21.31 11.63
CA SER A 57 -5.35 21.82 11.99
C SER A 57 -6.32 20.70 12.37
N TYR A 58 -6.56 19.72 11.49
CA TYR A 58 -7.58 18.69 11.75
C TYR A 58 -7.14 17.62 12.76
N MET A 59 -5.85 17.33 12.84
CA MET A 59 -5.26 16.37 13.78
C MET A 59 -4.42 17.05 14.87
N ALA A 60 -4.62 18.36 15.07
CA ALA A 60 -3.95 19.13 16.12
C ALA A 60 -4.09 18.43 17.47
N GLU A 61 -3.02 18.46 18.27
CA GLU A 61 -2.99 17.76 19.54
C GLU A 61 -4.07 18.26 20.50
N ASN A 62 -4.74 17.33 21.20
CA ASN A 62 -5.84 17.61 22.13
C ASN A 62 -7.01 18.41 21.52
N SER A 63 -7.15 18.41 20.18
CA SER A 63 -8.21 19.14 19.51
C SER A 63 -9.54 18.36 19.44
N PRO A 64 -10.69 19.04 19.53
CA PRO A 64 -12.00 18.47 19.27
C PRO A 64 -12.12 17.75 17.92
N SER A 65 -11.50 18.25 16.84
CA SER A 65 -11.57 17.60 15.53
C SER A 65 -10.82 16.28 15.52
N LYS A 66 -9.64 16.20 16.14
CA LYS A 66 -8.89 14.95 16.25
C LYS A 66 -9.72 13.88 16.96
N ILE A 67 -10.33 14.24 18.10
CA ILE A 67 -11.20 13.32 18.86
C ILE A 67 -12.37 12.86 18.00
N LYS A 68 -13.04 13.79 17.31
CA LYS A 68 -14.16 13.45 16.43
C LYS A 68 -13.74 12.54 15.27
N ILE A 69 -12.64 12.85 14.58
CA ILE A 69 -12.13 12.05 13.45
C ILE A 69 -11.80 10.63 13.91
N LEU A 70 -11.13 10.49 15.05
CA LEU A 70 -10.79 9.17 15.60
C LEU A 70 -12.03 8.38 16.02
N ASN A 71 -13.01 9.02 16.65
CA ASN A 71 -14.29 8.36 17.01
C ASN A 71 -15.09 7.97 15.76
N ASP A 72 -15.10 8.79 14.72
CA ASP A 72 -15.75 8.47 13.45
C ASP A 72 -15.05 7.27 12.77
N LEU A 73 -13.72 7.20 12.83
CA LEU A 73 -12.91 6.07 12.34
C LEU A 73 -13.23 4.79 13.11
N GLU A 74 -13.23 4.85 14.43
CA GLU A 74 -13.58 3.73 15.30
C GLU A 74 -15.03 3.27 15.07
N THR A 75 -15.97 4.20 14.93
CA THR A 75 -17.37 3.87 14.64
C THR A 75 -17.51 3.16 13.30
N GLN A 76 -16.83 3.65 12.26
CA GLN A 76 -16.87 2.99 10.96
C GLN A 76 -16.19 1.62 10.96
N ALA A 77 -15.06 1.47 11.68
CA ALA A 77 -14.43 0.17 11.87
C ALA A 77 -15.37 -0.81 12.58
N ASN A 78 -16.01 -0.39 13.67
CA ASN A 78 -16.97 -1.21 14.41
C ASN A 78 -18.23 -1.51 13.58
N GLU A 79 -18.70 -0.60 12.74
CA GLU A 79 -19.82 -0.85 11.83
C GLU A 79 -19.43 -1.91 10.80
N LEU A 80 -18.21 -1.88 10.26
CA LEU A 80 -17.69 -2.91 9.35
C LEU A 80 -17.60 -4.28 10.04
N ASP A 81 -17.14 -4.34 11.29
CA ASP A 81 -17.12 -5.57 12.09
C ASP A 81 -18.55 -6.14 12.31
N ASN A 82 -19.56 -5.26 12.44
CA ASN A 82 -20.96 -5.65 12.65
C ASN A 82 -21.70 -6.04 11.36
N TYR A 83 -21.13 -5.80 10.17
CA TYR A 83 -21.75 -6.21 8.90
C TYR A 83 -21.70 -7.72 8.66
N GLY A 84 -21.19 -8.51 9.61
CA GLY A 84 -21.18 -9.96 9.48
C GLY A 84 -20.42 -10.38 8.23
N LEU A 85 -19.23 -9.79 8.02
CA LEU A 85 -18.21 -10.49 7.25
C LEU A 85 -18.06 -11.82 7.97
N GLU A 86 -18.62 -12.89 7.39
CA GLU A 86 -18.41 -14.22 7.92
C GLU A 86 -16.91 -14.39 8.10
N GLN A 87 -16.55 -14.80 9.31
CA GLN A 87 -15.21 -14.98 9.85
C GLN A 87 -14.43 -16.09 9.12
N GLU A 88 -14.67 -16.28 7.83
CA GLU A 88 -14.15 -17.38 7.03
C GLU A 88 -13.11 -16.94 6.01
N VAL A 89 -12.93 -15.63 5.80
CA VAL A 89 -12.20 -15.18 4.64
C VAL A 89 -10.79 -14.71 4.96
N LEU A 90 -9.83 -15.51 4.52
CA LEU A 90 -8.43 -15.12 4.50
C LEU A 90 -8.26 -14.02 3.45
N ALA A 91 -7.62 -12.92 3.82
CA ALA A 91 -6.99 -12.04 2.85
C ALA A 91 -5.49 -12.25 2.96
N TRP A 92 -4.78 -12.28 1.85
CA TRP A 92 -3.33 -12.18 1.91
C TRP A 92 -2.83 -11.16 0.92
N SER A 93 -1.71 -10.56 1.27
CA SER A 93 -1.05 -9.57 0.44
C SER A 93 0.46 -9.71 0.54
N SER A 94 1.13 -9.50 -0.58
CA SER A 94 2.57 -9.25 -0.61
C SER A 94 2.79 -7.79 -0.97
N SER A 95 3.53 -7.08 -0.12
CA SER A 95 3.95 -5.71 -0.38
C SER A 95 5.44 -5.69 -0.54
N LEU A 96 5.90 -5.21 -1.68
CA LEU A 96 7.28 -4.91 -1.94
C LEU A 96 7.51 -3.42 -1.79
N SER A 97 8.43 -3.06 -0.91
CA SER A 97 8.97 -1.71 -0.84
C SER A 97 10.47 -1.78 -1.08
N TRP A 98 11.04 -0.74 -1.67
CA TRP A 98 12.48 -0.67 -1.83
C TRP A 98 12.97 0.73 -1.53
N THR A 99 14.19 0.78 -1.05
CA THR A 99 14.94 2.01 -0.87
C THR A 99 16.27 1.80 -1.59
N GLY A 100 16.39 2.42 -2.75
CA GLY A 100 17.59 2.36 -3.56
C GLY A 100 17.70 3.64 -4.35
N TYR A 101 18.48 4.59 -3.84
CA TYR A 101 18.82 5.80 -4.55
C TYR A 101 20.22 5.61 -5.09
N ASN A 102 20.36 5.46 -6.41
CA ASN A 102 21.67 5.58 -7.04
C ASN A 102 22.05 7.06 -7.02
N SER A 103 22.75 7.48 -5.96
CA SER A 103 23.11 8.88 -5.75
C SER A 103 24.06 9.44 -6.79
N ASP A 104 24.70 8.57 -7.58
CA ASP A 104 25.78 8.94 -8.46
C ASP A 104 25.34 9.12 -9.93
N THR A 105 24.24 8.49 -10.38
CA THR A 105 23.86 8.50 -11.82
C THR A 105 22.50 9.11 -12.16
N LEU A 106 21.64 9.44 -11.17
CA LEU A 106 20.23 9.83 -11.42
C LEU A 106 19.43 8.76 -12.19
N GLU A 107 19.94 7.52 -12.30
CA GLU A 107 19.26 6.43 -13.00
C GLU A 107 18.19 5.82 -12.11
N GLU A 108 17.01 5.62 -12.68
CA GLU A 108 15.86 5.05 -12.00
C GLU A 108 16.01 3.52 -11.93
N THR A 109 16.29 3.01 -10.73
CA THR A 109 16.15 1.59 -10.44
C THR A 109 14.67 1.24 -10.40
N SER A 110 14.27 0.21 -11.14
CA SER A 110 12.89 -0.24 -11.20
C SER A 110 12.83 -1.68 -10.72
N ILE A 111 11.97 -1.92 -9.72
CA ILE A 111 11.72 -3.26 -9.22
C ILE A 111 10.27 -3.60 -9.50
N HIS A 112 10.07 -4.75 -10.14
CA HIS A 112 8.75 -5.29 -10.42
C HIS A 112 8.47 -6.48 -9.50
N LEU A 113 7.32 -6.44 -8.84
CA LEU A 113 6.76 -7.58 -8.14
C LEU A 113 6.05 -8.50 -9.15
N HIS A 114 6.36 -9.79 -9.07
CA HIS A 114 5.69 -10.83 -9.84
C HIS A 114 5.04 -11.85 -8.89
N VAL A 115 3.84 -12.29 -9.23
CA VAL A 115 3.14 -13.36 -8.49
C VAL A 115 2.55 -14.34 -9.50
N PHE A 116 2.97 -15.61 -9.45
CA PHE A 116 2.28 -16.70 -10.15
C PHE A 116 1.20 -17.26 -9.24
N GLU A 117 -0.02 -17.35 -9.73
CA GLU A 117 -1.20 -17.80 -9.01
C GLU A 117 -1.49 -19.30 -9.26
N PRO A 118 -2.20 -19.99 -8.34
CA PRO A 118 -2.52 -21.41 -8.45
C PRO A 118 -3.31 -21.81 -9.70
N ASP A 119 -4.09 -20.87 -10.27
CA ASP A 119 -4.88 -21.10 -11.48
C ASP A 119 -4.06 -20.93 -12.78
N GLY A 120 -2.78 -20.60 -12.65
CA GLY A 120 -1.84 -20.43 -13.74
C GLY A 120 -1.70 -18.98 -14.24
N ASN A 121 -2.39 -18.01 -13.64
CA ASN A 121 -2.17 -16.61 -13.95
C ASN A 121 -0.80 -16.14 -13.46
N HIS A 122 -0.26 -15.14 -14.14
CA HIS A 122 0.96 -14.44 -13.76
C HIS A 122 0.70 -12.95 -13.64
N ILE A 123 0.84 -12.44 -12.43
CA ILE A 123 0.51 -11.06 -12.05
C ILE A 123 1.79 -10.24 -11.94
N TYR A 124 1.85 -9.17 -12.71
CA TYR A 124 3.01 -8.29 -12.83
C TYR A 124 2.58 -6.95 -13.48
N PRO A 125 3.45 -5.94 -13.63
CA PRO A 125 3.01 -4.62 -14.10
C PRO A 125 2.26 -4.58 -15.44
N ASN A 126 2.51 -5.51 -16.37
CA ASN A 126 1.74 -5.58 -17.64
C ASN A 126 0.52 -6.51 -17.58
N ASN A 127 0.32 -7.25 -16.48
CA ASN A 127 -0.87 -8.04 -16.22
C ASN A 127 -1.26 -7.93 -14.73
N THR A 128 -2.07 -6.93 -14.40
CA THR A 128 -2.32 -6.53 -13.00
C THR A 128 -3.51 -7.22 -12.33
N PHE A 129 -4.18 -8.15 -13.02
CA PHE A 129 -5.40 -8.81 -12.54
C PHE A 129 -5.37 -10.33 -12.76
N GLY A 130 -5.79 -11.06 -11.73
CA GLY A 130 -6.07 -12.50 -11.72
C GLY A 130 -7.00 -12.83 -10.55
N LEU A 131 -6.64 -13.82 -9.74
CA LEU A 131 -7.26 -14.08 -8.43
C LEU A 131 -6.98 -12.94 -7.44
N GLY A 132 -5.80 -12.32 -7.55
CA GLY A 132 -5.46 -11.09 -6.87
C GLY A 132 -5.28 -9.93 -7.84
N ARG A 133 -4.83 -8.81 -7.28
CA ARG A 133 -4.61 -7.57 -7.99
C ARG A 133 -3.29 -6.95 -7.59
N LEU A 134 -2.53 -6.52 -8.58
CA LEU A 134 -1.39 -5.64 -8.38
C LEU A 134 -1.86 -4.19 -8.34
N ASN A 135 -1.66 -3.54 -7.19
CA ASN A 135 -1.75 -2.10 -7.06
C ASN A 135 -0.36 -1.50 -7.32
N LEU A 136 -0.25 -0.86 -8.48
CA LEU A 136 0.91 -0.07 -8.84
C LEU A 136 0.72 1.32 -8.21
N ASP A 137 1.33 1.55 -7.04
CA ASP A 137 1.50 2.91 -6.53
C ASP A 137 2.72 3.53 -7.23
N ASP A 138 2.63 3.69 -8.55
CA ASP A 138 3.76 4.05 -9.40
C ASP A 138 3.36 5.05 -10.50
N GLU A 139 2.68 6.13 -10.11
CA GLU A 139 2.62 7.32 -10.97
C GLU A 139 3.93 8.14 -10.91
N ASP A 140 4.79 7.95 -9.89
CA ASP A 140 5.96 8.81 -9.62
C ASP A 140 7.30 8.06 -9.34
N ASN A 141 7.50 6.84 -9.86
CA ASN A 141 8.81 6.15 -9.90
C ASN A 141 9.48 5.88 -8.53
N GLY A 142 8.74 5.41 -7.53
CA GLY A 142 9.35 5.08 -6.23
C GLY A 142 8.42 4.66 -5.09
N GLY A 143 7.17 4.29 -5.36
CA GLY A 143 6.22 3.81 -4.36
C GLY A 143 6.26 2.30 -4.17
N PRO A 144 5.80 1.78 -3.01
CA PRO A 144 5.71 0.34 -2.79
C PRO A 144 4.72 -0.29 -3.79
N VAL A 145 5.09 -1.44 -4.36
CA VAL A 145 4.20 -2.25 -5.20
C VAL A 145 3.51 -3.28 -4.32
N HIS A 146 2.18 -3.32 -4.39
CA HIS A 146 1.37 -4.18 -3.52
C HIS A 146 0.54 -5.15 -4.35
N TYR A 147 0.70 -6.44 -4.11
CA TYR A 147 -0.23 -7.45 -4.57
C TYR A 147 -1.20 -7.80 -3.44
N GLN A 148 -2.48 -7.78 -3.74
CA GLN A 148 -3.54 -8.14 -2.82
C GLN A 148 -4.43 -9.21 -3.42
N GLN A 149 -4.68 -10.29 -2.69
CA GLN A 149 -5.80 -11.18 -2.97
C GLN A 149 -7.01 -10.79 -2.13
N PHE A 150 -8.18 -10.74 -2.76
CA PHE A 150 -9.41 -10.49 -2.05
C PHE A 150 -9.92 -11.78 -1.44
N CYS A 151 -10.50 -11.63 -0.26
CA CYS A 151 -11.21 -12.64 0.50
C CYS A 151 -12.02 -13.62 -0.40
N GLU A 152 -12.89 -13.09 -1.25
CA GLU A 152 -13.82 -13.88 -2.06
C GLU A 152 -13.17 -14.73 -3.17
N ASP A 153 -11.91 -14.44 -3.51
CA ASP A 153 -11.18 -15.03 -4.64
C ASP A 153 -10.00 -15.91 -4.19
N VAL A 154 -9.94 -16.27 -2.91
CA VAL A 154 -8.86 -17.11 -2.37
C VAL A 154 -8.98 -18.55 -2.85
N VAL A 155 -8.00 -18.97 -3.64
CA VAL A 155 -7.88 -20.34 -4.14
C VAL A 155 -6.73 -21.06 -3.41
N PRO A 156 -6.96 -22.25 -2.81
CA PRO A 156 -5.89 -23.09 -2.28
C PRO A 156 -4.90 -23.48 -3.39
N GLY A 157 -3.63 -23.51 -3.05
CA GLY A 157 -2.58 -23.91 -3.96
C GLY A 157 -1.28 -23.16 -3.71
N GLU A 158 -0.43 -23.15 -4.72
CA GLU A 158 0.89 -22.54 -4.65
C GLU A 158 0.89 -21.18 -5.34
N TYR A 159 1.34 -20.17 -4.61
CA TYR A 159 1.67 -18.86 -5.13
C TYR A 159 3.19 -18.73 -5.15
N LEU A 160 3.76 -18.35 -6.30
CA LEU A 160 5.20 -18.10 -6.43
C LEU A 160 5.42 -16.61 -6.54
N VAL A 161 6.15 -16.05 -5.59
CA VAL A 161 6.51 -14.63 -5.57
C VAL A 161 7.90 -14.49 -6.15
N GLY A 162 8.03 -13.63 -7.15
CA GLY A 162 9.28 -13.32 -7.81
C GLY A 162 9.51 -11.82 -7.92
N LEU A 163 10.75 -11.46 -8.23
CA LEU A 163 11.16 -10.08 -8.45
C LEU A 163 11.93 -9.99 -9.77
N ASN A 164 11.74 -8.86 -10.44
CA ASN A 164 12.68 -8.35 -11.43
C ASN A 164 13.27 -7.05 -10.92
N TYR A 165 14.59 -6.96 -10.89
CA TYR A 165 15.36 -5.77 -10.56
C TYR A 165 16.21 -5.38 -11.77
N PHE A 166 15.84 -4.28 -12.41
CA PHE A 166 16.56 -3.76 -13.56
C PHE A 166 16.69 -2.24 -13.45
N GLU A 167 17.62 -1.67 -14.20
CA GLU A 167 17.71 -0.23 -14.38
C GLU A 167 16.87 0.14 -15.61
N LYS A 168 16.01 1.14 -15.48
CA LYS A 168 15.47 1.78 -16.69
C LYS A 168 16.69 2.42 -17.37
N PRO A 169 16.93 2.19 -18.67
CA PRO A 169 17.89 3.02 -19.37
C PRO A 169 17.39 4.45 -19.20
N GLY A 170 18.15 5.27 -18.48
CA GLY A 170 17.98 6.71 -18.58
C GLY A 170 18.02 7.08 -20.06
N ASP A 171 17.45 8.21 -20.41
CA ASP A 171 17.39 8.74 -21.78
C ASP A 171 18.77 8.98 -22.44
N GLY A 172 19.87 8.53 -21.80
CA GLY A 172 21.19 8.33 -22.38
C GLY A 172 21.63 6.85 -22.36
N GLU A 173 22.22 6.42 -23.48
CA GLU A 173 22.90 5.14 -23.69
C GLU A 173 23.86 4.78 -22.54
N CYS A 174 23.42 4.05 -21.52
CA CYS A 174 24.32 3.23 -20.71
C CYS A 174 24.19 1.77 -21.16
N ASP A 175 25.12 1.35 -22.02
CA ASP A 175 25.39 -0.07 -22.28
C ASP A 175 25.88 -0.77 -20.99
N ASP A 176 25.89 -2.11 -20.98
CA ASP A 176 26.32 -3.00 -19.86
C ASP A 176 27.65 -2.63 -19.17
N ALA A 177 28.45 -1.74 -19.75
CA ALA A 177 29.72 -1.26 -19.23
C ALA A 177 29.62 -0.23 -18.07
N CYS A 178 28.42 0.31 -17.78
CA CYS A 178 28.21 1.27 -16.70
C CYS A 178 27.94 0.62 -15.33
N PHE A 179 27.68 -0.70 -15.29
CA PHE A 179 27.32 -1.38 -14.04
C PHE A 179 28.55 -1.54 -13.14
N ASP A 180 28.64 -0.70 -12.10
CA ASP A 180 29.59 -0.83 -11.00
C ASP A 180 28.88 -1.53 -9.82
N PRO A 181 29.09 -2.83 -9.58
CA PRO A 181 28.42 -3.56 -8.49
C PRO A 181 28.76 -3.01 -7.10
N ASP A 182 29.85 -2.25 -6.95
CA ASP A 182 30.18 -1.57 -5.69
C ASP A 182 29.37 -0.27 -5.49
N ARG A 183 28.65 0.20 -6.52
CA ARG A 183 27.82 1.43 -6.51
C ARG A 183 26.33 1.21 -6.82
N HIS A 184 25.97 0.08 -7.41
CA HIS A 184 24.61 -0.22 -7.86
C HIS A 184 24.01 -1.34 -7.02
N TRP A 185 23.42 -0.97 -5.89
CA TRP A 185 22.68 -1.89 -5.03
C TRP A 185 21.32 -1.30 -4.68
N VAL A 186 20.33 -2.16 -4.48
CA VAL A 186 19.03 -1.77 -3.95
C VAL A 186 18.74 -2.58 -2.70
N ASP A 187 18.47 -1.87 -1.59
CA ASP A 187 17.91 -2.49 -0.41
C ASP A 187 16.40 -2.65 -0.63
N THR A 188 15.95 -3.88 -0.57
CA THR A 188 14.55 -4.26 -0.73
C THR A 188 13.99 -4.73 0.60
N ASN A 189 12.77 -4.33 0.89
CA ASN A 189 11.98 -4.84 2.00
C ASN A 189 10.72 -5.45 1.42
N LEU A 190 10.73 -6.78 1.31
CA LEU A 190 9.55 -7.55 0.98
C LEU A 190 8.83 -7.92 2.27
N SER A 191 7.56 -7.59 2.30
CA SER A 191 6.65 -8.08 3.34
C SER A 191 5.59 -8.97 2.72
N ILE A 192 5.36 -10.13 3.32
CA ILE A 192 4.24 -11.00 2.99
C ILE A 192 3.36 -11.03 4.24
N THR A 193 2.17 -10.46 4.12
CA THR A 193 1.19 -10.43 5.19
C THR A 193 0.06 -11.41 4.88
N MET A 194 -0.11 -12.37 5.77
CA MET A 194 -1.22 -13.30 5.79
C MET A 194 -2.22 -12.82 6.85
N GLN A 195 -3.43 -12.48 6.43
CA GLN A 195 -4.51 -12.12 7.33
C GLN A 195 -5.55 -13.23 7.32
N THR A 196 -5.71 -13.83 8.49
CA THR A 196 -6.82 -14.73 8.78
C THR A 196 -7.84 -13.99 9.65
N PRO A 197 -9.07 -14.50 9.72
CA PRO A 197 -10.11 -13.98 10.63
C PRO A 197 -9.70 -13.94 12.10
N ILE A 198 -8.69 -14.72 12.52
CA ILE A 198 -8.27 -14.85 13.93
C ILE A 198 -6.84 -14.36 14.20
N GLU A 199 -6.02 -14.22 13.17
CA GLU A 199 -4.62 -13.80 13.27
C GLU A 199 -4.16 -13.06 12.02
N SER A 200 -3.32 -12.05 12.20
CA SER A 200 -2.54 -11.45 11.12
C SER A 200 -1.07 -11.75 11.40
N GLN A 201 -0.40 -12.41 10.46
CA GLN A 201 1.05 -12.63 10.51
C GLN A 201 1.71 -11.91 9.35
N THR A 202 2.74 -11.13 9.65
CA THR A 202 3.59 -10.51 8.65
C THR A 202 4.96 -11.14 8.71
N PHE A 203 5.37 -11.72 7.59
CA PHE A 203 6.75 -12.09 7.33
C PHE A 203 7.44 -10.91 6.65
N VAL A 204 8.61 -10.51 7.15
CA VAL A 204 9.42 -9.43 6.59
C VAL A 204 10.77 -10.00 6.22
N ASP A 205 11.21 -9.70 5.00
CA ASP A 205 12.51 -10.07 4.48
C ASP A 205 13.20 -8.86 3.89
N GLU A 206 14.37 -8.57 4.44
CA GLU A 206 15.23 -7.47 4.02
C GLU A 206 16.38 -8.07 3.22
N ARG A 207 16.42 -7.77 1.91
CA ARG A 207 17.47 -8.24 1.01
C ARG A 207 18.13 -7.08 0.31
N ARG A 208 19.45 -7.18 0.18
CA ARG A 208 20.23 -6.34 -0.72
C ARG A 208 20.39 -7.06 -2.04
N LEU A 209 19.88 -6.47 -3.12
CA LEU A 209 20.10 -6.96 -4.47
C LEU A 209 21.38 -6.33 -5.01
N LEU A 210 22.38 -7.17 -5.32
CA LEU A 210 23.71 -6.76 -5.80
C LEU A 210 23.87 -6.89 -7.31
N GLU A 211 23.02 -7.70 -7.95
CA GLU A 211 23.05 -7.94 -9.38
C GLU A 211 21.66 -7.71 -9.96
N ARG A 212 21.60 -7.26 -11.22
CA ARG A 212 20.34 -7.15 -11.96
C ARG A 212 19.70 -8.52 -12.11
N VAL A 213 18.39 -8.56 -11.97
CA VAL A 213 17.57 -9.77 -12.04
C VAL A 213 16.44 -9.52 -13.05
N GLY A 214 16.55 -10.12 -14.23
CA GLY A 214 15.59 -9.94 -15.33
C GLY A 214 15.70 -8.60 -16.07
N LEU A 215 14.75 -8.37 -16.98
CA LEU A 215 14.66 -7.20 -17.86
C LEU A 215 13.30 -6.46 -17.71
N PRO A 216 13.21 -5.18 -18.13
CA PRO A 216 11.94 -4.48 -18.16
C PRO A 216 10.89 -5.24 -18.99
N GLY A 217 9.79 -5.61 -18.34
CA GLY A 217 8.68 -6.33 -18.99
C GLY A 217 8.92 -7.82 -19.25
N GLU A 218 10.00 -8.39 -18.72
CA GLU A 218 10.25 -9.84 -18.79
C GLU A 218 9.27 -10.61 -17.91
N GLU A 219 8.77 -11.75 -18.43
CA GLU A 219 7.77 -12.60 -17.75
C GLU A 219 8.41 -13.68 -16.86
N ASP A 220 9.75 -13.81 -16.88
CA ASP A 220 10.50 -14.81 -16.14
C ASP A 220 11.26 -14.16 -14.97
N PRO A 221 10.60 -13.83 -13.84
CA PRO A 221 11.25 -13.24 -12.68
C PRO A 221 12.10 -14.27 -11.94
N VAL A 222 13.00 -13.80 -11.08
CA VAL A 222 13.57 -14.73 -10.10
C VAL A 222 12.66 -14.90 -8.92
N LEU A 223 12.27 -16.15 -8.73
CA LEU A 223 11.45 -16.60 -7.63
C LEU A 223 12.22 -16.53 -6.32
N ILE A 224 11.60 -15.92 -5.32
CA ILE A 224 12.19 -15.70 -4.01
C ILE A 224 11.38 -16.37 -2.90
N TYR A 225 10.08 -16.55 -3.11
CA TYR A 225 9.19 -17.18 -2.14
C TYR A 225 8.17 -18.08 -2.80
N ARG A 226 7.85 -19.16 -2.08
CA ARG A 226 6.72 -20.02 -2.31
C ARG A 226 5.76 -19.85 -1.14
N VAL A 227 4.54 -19.41 -1.42
CA VAL A 227 3.45 -19.38 -0.45
C VAL A 227 2.49 -20.51 -0.80
N THR A 228 2.37 -21.48 0.09
CA THR A 228 1.41 -22.58 -0.08
C THR A 228 0.20 -22.33 0.80
N LEU A 229 -0.99 -22.28 0.19
CA LEU A 229 -2.26 -22.16 0.88
C LEU A 229 -3.01 -23.49 0.81
N SER A 230 -3.45 -24.01 1.95
CA SER A 230 -4.18 -25.27 2.05
C SER A 230 -5.49 -25.09 2.80
N GLU A 231 -6.61 -25.46 2.19
CA GLU A 231 -7.92 -25.44 2.82
C GLU A 231 -7.99 -26.42 3.99
N LEU A 232 -8.52 -25.97 5.12
CA LEU A 232 -8.76 -26.75 6.33
C LEU A 232 -10.27 -26.73 6.63
N PRO A 233 -10.98 -27.87 6.51
CA PRO A 233 -12.45 -27.93 6.55
C PRO A 233 -13.16 -27.31 7.77
N GLU A 234 -12.46 -27.05 8.87
CA GLU A 234 -13.05 -26.56 10.12
C GLU A 234 -12.50 -25.18 10.56
N VAL A 235 -11.41 -24.69 9.95
CA VAL A 235 -10.71 -23.47 10.40
C VAL A 235 -10.37 -22.51 9.24
N GLY A 236 -10.94 -22.74 8.05
CA GLY A 236 -10.71 -21.92 6.86
C GLY A 236 -9.52 -22.42 6.08
N TYR A 237 -8.37 -21.76 6.18
CA TYR A 237 -7.15 -22.23 5.53
C TYR A 237 -5.92 -22.11 6.43
N SER A 238 -4.89 -22.86 6.05
CA SER A 238 -3.53 -22.78 6.58
C SER A 238 -2.57 -22.34 5.50
N TYR A 239 -1.45 -21.76 5.90
CA TYR A 239 -0.41 -21.34 4.98
C TYR A 239 0.99 -21.74 5.45
N SER A 240 1.91 -21.82 4.49
CA SER A 240 3.34 -21.85 4.75
C SER A 240 4.06 -20.94 3.76
N ILE A 241 5.06 -20.21 4.25
CA ILE A 241 5.94 -19.38 3.43
C ILE A 241 7.32 -20.03 3.45
N GLU A 242 7.83 -20.38 2.27
CA GLU A 242 9.16 -20.96 2.09
C GLU A 242 10.00 -20.02 1.22
N ALA A 243 11.19 -19.65 1.73
CA ALA A 243 12.16 -18.94 0.92
C ALA A 243 12.73 -19.88 -0.13
N ILE A 244 12.72 -19.46 -1.39
CA ILE A 244 13.41 -20.16 -2.47
C ILE A 244 14.85 -19.66 -2.45
N GLU A 245 15.80 -20.54 -2.11
CA GLU A 245 17.23 -20.20 -2.16
C GLU A 245 17.64 -19.90 -3.59
N SER A 246 17.71 -18.61 -3.90
CA SER A 246 18.30 -18.06 -5.10
C SER A 246 19.63 -17.45 -4.70
N ASN A 247 20.73 -17.88 -5.32
CA ASN A 247 22.05 -17.33 -5.06
C ASN A 247 22.08 -15.85 -5.49
N PHE A 248 21.94 -14.93 -4.54
CA PHE A 248 22.10 -13.49 -4.72
C PHE A 248 22.90 -12.92 -3.55
#